data_AF-A0A971EQJ3-F1
#
_entry.id   AF-A0A971EQJ3-F1
#
_cell.length_a   1.000
_cell.length_b   1.000
_cell.length_c   1.000
_cell.angle_alpha   90.00
_cell.angle_beta   90.00
_cell.angle_gamma   90.00
#
_symmetry.space_group_name_H-M   'P 1'
#
loop_
_entity.id
_entity.type
_entity.pdbx_description
1 polymer ?
#
loop_
_entity_poly.entity_id
_entity_poly.type
_entity_poly.pdbx_seq_one_letter_code
_entity_poly.pdbx_strand_id
1 'polypeptide(L)'
;MLPINKIKEEISRAFVSLITARSGYVVEYLGHDFGIDGTIRELIKLPNGDVRPGYGPSIDFQLKSTENYIIENDNIVYDLEAKNYNDLVVNSANPRILILYLLPREQDRWVKILGKDANTFTLMMHSAWWHSLRNEEPTHNTSKVRIRIPLSQRFELNTIRNMFYNINQGNAL
;
A
#
# COMPACT_ATOMS: atom_id res chain seq x y z
N MET A 1 -13.53 -20.09 -10.76
CA MET A 1 -12.30 -19.88 -9.95
C MET A 1 -11.79 -18.48 -10.22
N LEU A 2 -11.31 -17.75 -9.20
CA LEU A 2 -10.75 -16.40 -9.41
C LEU A 2 -9.46 -16.46 -10.25
N PRO A 3 -9.23 -15.55 -11.21
CA PRO A 3 -7.95 -15.44 -11.90
C PRO A 3 -6.81 -15.15 -10.93
N ILE A 4 -5.61 -15.64 -11.24
CA ILE A 4 -4.48 -15.59 -10.31
C ILE A 4 -4.10 -14.16 -9.89
N ASN A 5 -4.12 -13.21 -10.82
CA ASN A 5 -3.84 -11.80 -10.53
C ASN A 5 -4.88 -11.19 -9.61
N LYS A 6 -6.14 -11.63 -9.71
CA LYS A 6 -7.20 -11.19 -8.80
C LYS A 6 -6.99 -11.74 -7.39
N ILE A 7 -6.51 -12.97 -7.26
CA ILE A 7 -6.12 -13.53 -5.95
C ILE A 7 -4.99 -12.69 -5.31
N LYS A 8 -3.96 -12.35 -6.08
CA LYS A 8 -2.86 -11.48 -5.60
C LYS A 8 -3.39 -10.12 -5.12
N GLU A 9 -4.29 -9.52 -5.89
CA GLU A 9 -4.95 -8.25 -5.55
C GLU A 9 -5.71 -8.37 -4.22
N GLU A 10 -6.61 -9.34 -4.07
CA GLU A 10 -7.40 -9.52 -2.85
C GLU A 10 -6.54 -9.81 -1.62
N ILE A 11 -5.48 -10.62 -1.75
CA ILE A 11 -4.52 -10.87 -0.67
C ILE A 11 -3.81 -9.58 -0.26
N SER A 12 -3.37 -8.77 -1.24
CA SER A 12 -2.70 -7.51 -0.94
C SER A 12 -3.65 -6.49 -0.28
N ARG A 13 -4.93 -6.44 -0.70
CA ARG A 13 -5.96 -5.63 -0.03
C ARG A 13 -6.16 -6.10 1.41
N ALA A 14 -6.25 -7.41 1.65
CA ALA A 14 -6.37 -7.95 3.00
C ALA A 14 -5.17 -7.57 3.90
N PHE A 15 -3.95 -7.59 3.36
CA PHE A 15 -2.75 -7.14 4.07
C PHE A 15 -2.83 -5.64 4.44
N VAL A 16 -3.14 -4.77 3.47
CA VAL A 16 -3.26 -3.33 3.72
C VAL A 16 -4.34 -3.04 4.75
N SER A 17 -5.50 -3.70 4.65
CA SER A 17 -6.58 -3.59 5.63
C SER A 17 -6.13 -4.01 7.04
N LEU A 18 -5.41 -5.14 7.15
CA LEU A 18 -4.91 -5.64 8.43
C LEU A 18 -3.95 -4.64 9.09
N ILE A 19 -2.95 -4.16 8.35
CA ILE A 19 -1.95 -3.22 8.87
C ILE A 19 -2.62 -1.89 9.22
N THR A 20 -3.52 -1.38 8.37
CA THR A 20 -4.24 -0.11 8.59
C THR A 20 -5.13 -0.17 9.83
N ALA A 21 -5.96 -1.21 9.94
CA ALA A 21 -6.84 -1.41 11.08
C ALA A 21 -6.03 -1.59 12.38
N ARG A 22 -4.96 -2.38 12.36
CA ARG A 22 -4.09 -2.59 13.53
C ARG A 22 -3.36 -1.32 13.97
N SER A 23 -3.15 -0.39 13.04
CA SER A 23 -2.55 0.93 13.28
C SER A 23 -3.54 1.94 13.88
N GLY A 24 -4.86 1.66 13.80
CA GLY A 24 -5.93 2.53 14.32
C GLY A 24 -6.55 3.47 13.28
N TYR A 25 -6.35 3.18 11.99
CA TYR A 25 -6.86 3.98 10.87
C TYR A 25 -7.91 3.19 10.09
N VAL A 26 -8.62 3.88 9.20
CA VAL A 26 -9.56 3.25 8.27
C VAL A 26 -9.01 3.30 6.85
N VAL A 27 -9.24 2.23 6.08
CA VAL A 27 -8.99 2.18 4.64
C VAL A 27 -10.30 2.05 3.90
N GLU A 28 -10.48 2.86 2.87
CA GLU A 28 -11.60 2.82 1.93
C GLU A 28 -11.07 2.41 0.57
N TYR A 29 -11.59 1.32 0.00
CA TYR A 29 -11.24 0.91 -1.35
C TYR A 29 -12.18 1.53 -2.37
N LEU A 30 -11.63 2.03 -3.46
CA LEU A 30 -12.42 2.62 -4.54
C LEU A 30 -12.91 1.50 -5.48
N GLY A 31 -14.18 1.59 -5.89
CA GLY A 31 -14.79 0.66 -6.84
C GLY A 31 -14.48 0.95 -8.30
N HIS A 32 -13.76 2.04 -8.59
CA HIS A 32 -13.43 2.49 -9.94
C HIS A 32 -11.92 2.62 -10.13
N ASP A 33 -11.42 2.15 -11.28
CA ASP A 33 -9.99 2.14 -11.62
C ASP A 33 -9.56 3.47 -12.27
N PHE A 34 -9.44 4.52 -11.46
CA PHE A 34 -8.90 5.82 -11.87
C PHE A 34 -7.43 6.00 -11.41
N GLY A 35 -6.67 4.90 -11.34
CA GLY A 35 -5.26 4.92 -10.93
C GLY A 35 -5.02 4.94 -9.42
N ILE A 36 -6.08 5.03 -8.60
CA ILE A 36 -6.04 4.94 -7.14
C ILE A 36 -6.90 3.75 -6.71
N ASP A 37 -6.33 2.87 -5.88
CA ASP A 37 -7.00 1.66 -5.40
C ASP A 37 -7.75 1.90 -4.08
N GLY A 38 -7.31 2.87 -3.28
CA GLY A 38 -7.95 3.23 -2.04
C GLY A 38 -7.36 4.45 -1.35
N THR A 39 -7.94 4.78 -0.20
CA THR A 39 -7.57 5.92 0.63
C THR A 39 -7.50 5.49 2.10
N ILE A 40 -6.45 5.89 2.80
CA ILE A 40 -6.33 5.75 4.26
C ILE A 40 -6.73 7.07 4.92
N ARG A 41 -7.54 7.00 5.98
CA ARG A 41 -8.03 8.17 6.72
C ARG A 41 -7.83 8.05 8.24
N GLU A 42 -7.66 9.19 8.89
CA GLU A 42 -7.78 9.31 10.34
C GLU A 42 -9.25 9.21 10.78
N LEU A 43 -9.47 8.65 11.96
CA LEU A 43 -10.77 8.66 12.62
C LEU A 43 -10.85 9.88 13.54
N ILE A 44 -12.01 10.55 13.53
CA ILE A 44 -12.32 11.63 14.46
C ILE A 44 -13.39 11.18 15.45
N LYS A 45 -13.26 11.62 16.70
CA LYS A 45 -14.29 11.48 17.71
C LYS A 45 -15.14 12.75 17.77
N LEU A 46 -16.44 12.61 17.58
CA LEU A 46 -17.39 13.71 17.63
C LEU A 46 -17.79 14.04 19.07
N PRO A 47 -18.35 15.25 19.34
CA PRO A 47 -18.81 15.63 20.68
C PRO A 47 -19.85 14.68 21.28
N ASN A 48 -20.66 14.01 20.45
CA ASN A 48 -21.64 13.02 20.89
C ASN A 48 -21.04 11.63 21.19
N GLY A 49 -19.72 11.47 21.05
CA GLY A 49 -19.00 10.22 21.29
C GLY A 49 -18.81 9.32 20.07
N ASP A 50 -19.49 9.60 18.95
CA ASP A 50 -19.37 8.81 17.73
C ASP A 50 -17.98 8.92 17.10
N VAL A 51 -17.55 7.84 16.44
CA VAL A 51 -16.29 7.79 15.70
C VAL A 51 -16.59 7.59 14.22
N ARG A 52 -16.04 8.45 13.38
CA ARG A 52 -16.18 8.35 11.91
C ARG A 52 -14.90 8.78 11.21
N PRO A 53 -14.71 8.42 9.92
CA PRO A 53 -13.62 8.98 9.13
C PRO A 53 -13.66 10.51 9.18
N GLY A 54 -12.52 11.12 9.48
CA GLY A 54 -12.37 12.57 9.47
C GLY A 54 -12.39 13.13 8.06
N TYR A 55 -12.75 14.42 7.96
CA TYR A 55 -12.53 15.23 6.76
C TYR A 55 -11.11 15.83 6.74
N GLY A 56 -10.22 15.35 7.61
CA GLY A 56 -8.82 15.78 7.70
C GLY A 56 -7.96 15.19 6.58
N PRO A 57 -6.63 15.22 6.74
CA PRO A 57 -5.73 14.66 5.75
C PRO A 57 -6.06 13.20 5.46
N SER A 58 -5.79 12.78 4.22
CA SER A 58 -5.89 11.39 3.82
C SER A 58 -4.76 11.04 2.86
N ILE A 59 -4.42 9.77 2.82
CA ILE A 59 -3.37 9.24 1.95
C ILE A 59 -4.04 8.38 0.90
N ASP A 60 -4.01 8.83 -0.34
CA ASP A 60 -4.45 8.04 -1.47
C ASP A 60 -3.32 7.06 -1.84
N PHE A 61 -3.69 5.85 -2.26
CA PHE A 61 -2.69 4.87 -2.65
C PHE A 61 -3.10 4.08 -3.89
N GLN A 62 -2.08 3.71 -4.65
CA GLN A 62 -2.17 2.64 -5.63
C GLN A 62 -1.51 1.39 -5.04
N LEU A 63 -2.18 0.26 -5.14
CA LEU A 63 -1.75 -1.03 -4.60
C LEU A 63 -1.35 -1.96 -5.74
N LYS A 64 -0.10 -2.42 -5.70
CA LYS A 64 0.40 -3.45 -6.59
C LYS A 64 0.92 -4.62 -5.77
N SER A 65 0.79 -5.82 -6.34
CA SER A 65 1.37 -7.04 -5.79
C SER A 65 2.25 -7.74 -6.82
N THR A 66 3.41 -8.24 -6.40
CA THR A 66 4.37 -8.84 -7.33
C THR A 66 5.20 -9.95 -6.68
N GLU A 67 5.53 -10.94 -7.50
CA GLU A 67 6.57 -11.95 -7.23
C GLU A 67 7.87 -11.67 -8.02
N ASN A 68 7.81 -10.64 -8.89
CA ASN A 68 8.89 -10.22 -9.77
C ASN A 68 9.46 -8.90 -9.25
N TYR A 69 10.54 -9.01 -8.51
CA TYR A 69 11.33 -7.90 -7.97
C TYR A 69 12.78 -8.38 -7.78
N ILE A 70 13.69 -7.42 -7.64
CA ILE A 70 15.09 -7.67 -7.29
C ILE A 70 15.42 -6.82 -6.06
N ILE A 71 16.29 -7.33 -5.18
CA ILE A 71 16.89 -6.52 -4.12
C ILE A 71 18.30 -6.17 -4.56
N GLU A 72 18.59 -4.88 -4.68
CA GLU A 72 19.89 -4.35 -5.10
C GLU A 72 20.18 -3.06 -4.34
N ASN A 73 21.37 -2.92 -3.76
CA ASN A 73 21.83 -1.71 -3.06
C ASN A 73 20.80 -1.15 -2.08
N ASP A 74 20.30 -1.96 -1.15
CA ASP A 74 19.27 -1.61 -0.16
C ASP A 74 17.92 -1.10 -0.73
N ASN A 75 17.63 -1.42 -1.99
CA ASN A 75 16.38 -1.07 -2.65
C ASN A 75 15.68 -2.30 -3.21
N ILE A 76 14.34 -2.27 -3.21
CA ILE A 76 13.49 -3.10 -4.04
C ILE A 76 13.40 -2.44 -5.42
N VAL A 77 13.88 -3.17 -6.42
CA VAL A 77 13.81 -2.77 -7.82
C VAL A 77 12.57 -3.40 -8.45
N TYR A 78 11.71 -2.56 -9.01
CA TYR A 78 10.43 -2.97 -9.61
C TYR A 78 10.15 -2.16 -10.87
N ASP A 79 9.65 -2.83 -11.92
CA ASP A 79 9.26 -2.19 -13.17
C ASP A 79 7.75 -1.89 -13.13
N LEU A 80 7.41 -0.65 -12.78
CA LEU A 80 6.04 -0.13 -12.68
C LEU A 80 5.53 0.27 -14.07
N GLU A 81 4.26 0.01 -14.39
CA GLU A 81 3.67 0.47 -15.65
C GLU A 81 3.75 1.99 -15.79
N ALA A 82 4.12 2.48 -16.97
CA ALA A 82 4.35 3.90 -17.18
C ALA A 82 3.12 4.77 -16.90
N LYS A 83 1.92 4.27 -17.22
CA LYS A 83 0.66 4.93 -16.85
C LYS A 83 0.54 5.11 -15.32
N ASN A 84 0.76 4.03 -14.57
CA ASN A 84 0.68 4.04 -13.10
C ASN A 84 1.73 4.95 -12.47
N TYR A 85 2.95 4.95 -13.02
CA TYR A 85 3.98 5.92 -12.63
C TYR A 85 3.46 7.35 -12.81
N ASN A 86 2.95 7.68 -14.00
CA ASN A 86 2.41 9.01 -14.30
C ASN A 86 1.18 9.38 -13.44
N ASP A 87 0.35 8.42 -13.03
CA ASP A 87 -0.78 8.66 -12.11
C ASP A 87 -0.30 9.04 -10.69
N LEU A 88 0.88 8.56 -10.29
CA LEU A 88 1.49 8.76 -8.97
C LEU A 88 2.38 10.00 -8.86
N VAL A 89 2.96 10.51 -9.96
CA VAL A 89 3.76 11.75 -9.91
C VAL A 89 2.92 13.02 -9.73
N VAL A 90 1.60 12.93 -10.02
CA VAL A 90 0.68 14.06 -9.96
C VAL A 90 0.67 14.70 -8.58
N ASN A 91 0.83 16.03 -8.55
CA ASN A 91 0.71 16.80 -7.33
C ASN A 91 -0.78 16.99 -6.97
N SER A 92 -1.27 16.19 -6.02
CA SER A 92 -2.63 16.26 -5.48
C SER A 92 -2.67 16.82 -4.06
N ALA A 93 -3.85 17.28 -3.63
CA ALA A 93 -4.07 17.76 -2.27
C ALA A 93 -3.77 16.67 -1.22
N ASN A 94 -4.23 15.44 -1.48
CA ASN A 94 -3.84 14.26 -0.73
C ASN A 94 -2.53 13.70 -1.29
N PRO A 95 -1.54 13.34 -0.44
CA PRO A 95 -0.40 12.57 -0.89
C PRO A 95 -0.85 11.25 -1.54
N ARG A 96 -0.20 10.91 -2.65
CA ARG A 96 -0.38 9.63 -3.35
C ARG A 96 0.86 8.77 -3.18
N ILE A 97 0.69 7.53 -2.73
CA ILE A 97 1.77 6.58 -2.58
C ILE A 97 1.51 5.30 -3.38
N LEU A 98 2.59 4.67 -3.85
CA LEU A 98 2.56 3.26 -4.22
C LEU A 98 2.68 2.43 -2.94
N ILE A 99 1.83 1.42 -2.79
CA ILE A 99 2.05 0.29 -1.88
C ILE A 99 2.37 -0.93 -2.75
N LEU A 100 3.58 -1.48 -2.60
CA LEU A 100 4.04 -2.67 -3.31
C LEU A 100 4.11 -3.86 -2.35
N TYR A 101 3.13 -4.75 -2.43
CA TYR A 101 3.11 -6.00 -1.68
C TYR A 101 3.93 -7.07 -2.40
N LEU A 102 4.96 -7.60 -1.73
CA LEU A 102 5.76 -8.69 -2.28
C LEU A 102 5.11 -10.02 -1.95
N LEU A 103 5.17 -10.96 -2.89
CA LEU A 103 4.69 -12.34 -2.73
C LEU A 103 5.82 -13.32 -3.05
N PRO A 104 5.87 -14.50 -2.42
CA PRO A 104 6.71 -15.59 -2.91
C PRO A 104 6.18 -16.11 -4.24
N ARG A 105 7.06 -16.71 -5.06
CA ARG A 105 6.68 -17.28 -6.37
C ARG A 105 5.77 -18.50 -6.23
N GLU A 106 5.90 -19.24 -5.13
CA GLU A 106 5.06 -20.40 -4.87
C GLU A 106 3.71 -19.96 -4.26
N GLN A 107 2.64 -20.14 -5.04
CA GLN A 107 1.30 -19.63 -4.71
C GLN A 107 0.71 -20.25 -3.44
N ASP A 108 1.01 -21.52 -3.19
CA ASP A 108 0.63 -22.25 -1.97
C ASP A 108 1.24 -21.66 -0.69
N ARG A 109 2.22 -20.76 -0.83
CA ARG A 109 2.84 -20.06 0.28
C ARG A 109 2.20 -18.71 0.57
N TRP A 110 1.37 -18.13 -0.30
CA TRP A 110 0.88 -16.76 -0.09
C TRP A 110 0.16 -16.58 1.24
N VAL A 111 -0.69 -17.54 1.60
CA VAL A 111 -1.33 -17.62 2.90
C VAL A 111 -1.22 -19.05 3.42
N LYS A 112 -0.72 -19.23 4.64
CA LYS A 112 -0.67 -20.54 5.30
C LYS A 112 -1.44 -20.53 6.60
N ILE A 113 -2.16 -21.61 6.85
CA ILE A 113 -2.73 -21.94 8.15
C ILE A 113 -1.82 -23.00 8.75
N LEU A 114 -1.18 -22.68 9.86
CA LEU A 114 -0.21 -23.55 10.54
C LEU A 114 -0.70 -23.88 11.96
N GLY A 115 -0.29 -25.04 12.47
CA GLY A 115 -0.69 -25.52 13.80
C GLY A 115 -1.92 -26.42 13.76
N LYS A 116 -2.45 -26.75 14.95
CA LYS A 116 -3.65 -27.57 15.14
C LYS A 116 -4.46 -27.03 16.31
N ASP A 117 -5.77 -27.21 16.24
CA ASP A 117 -6.73 -26.84 17.27
C ASP A 117 -6.60 -25.36 17.70
N ALA A 118 -6.58 -25.08 19.01
CA ALA A 118 -6.45 -23.73 19.55
C ALA A 118 -5.09 -23.05 19.28
N ASN A 119 -4.08 -23.79 18.84
CA ASN A 119 -2.75 -23.26 18.48
C ASN A 119 -2.60 -23.09 16.96
N THR A 120 -3.68 -22.69 16.29
CA THR A 120 -3.71 -22.45 14.85
C THR A 120 -3.43 -20.97 14.56
N PHE A 121 -2.53 -20.70 13.62
CA PHE A 121 -2.13 -19.36 13.21
C PHE A 121 -2.26 -19.19 11.70
N THR A 122 -2.64 -17.99 11.27
CA THR A 122 -2.66 -17.59 9.87
C THR A 122 -1.45 -16.73 9.57
N LEU A 123 -0.66 -17.11 8.56
CA LEU A 123 0.49 -16.37 8.08
C LEU A 123 0.21 -15.86 6.66
N MET A 124 0.36 -14.55 6.47
CA MET A 124 0.46 -13.94 5.15
C MET A 124 1.95 -13.75 4.85
N MET A 125 2.45 -14.34 3.76
CA MET A 125 3.89 -14.36 3.50
C MET A 125 4.39 -13.06 2.87
N HIS A 126 5.63 -12.70 3.24
CA HIS A 126 6.35 -11.47 2.89
C HIS A 126 5.71 -10.21 3.53
N SER A 127 5.80 -9.05 2.87
CA SER A 127 5.37 -7.75 3.40
C SER A 127 5.17 -6.76 2.25
N ALA A 128 4.71 -5.55 2.58
CA ALA A 128 4.67 -4.43 1.64
C ALA A 128 5.71 -3.36 1.96
N TRP A 129 6.05 -2.61 0.93
CA TRP A 129 6.80 -1.38 0.99
C TRP A 129 5.97 -0.27 0.37
N TRP A 130 6.26 0.97 0.76
CA TRP A 130 5.60 2.14 0.20
C TRP A 130 6.61 3.06 -0.50
N HIS A 131 6.14 3.90 -1.40
CA HIS A 131 6.96 4.94 -2.01
C HIS A 131 6.09 6.09 -2.51
N SER A 132 6.56 7.32 -2.29
CA SER A 132 6.00 8.54 -2.89
C SER A 132 6.80 8.87 -4.16
N LEU A 133 6.10 9.06 -5.28
CA LEU A 133 6.70 9.56 -6.53
C LEU A 133 6.35 11.05 -6.75
N ARG A 134 5.83 11.71 -5.71
CA ARG A 134 5.37 13.09 -5.79
C ARG A 134 6.51 14.00 -6.22
N ASN A 135 6.22 14.89 -7.18
CA ASN A 135 7.17 15.85 -7.76
C ASN A 135 8.31 15.23 -8.58
N GLU A 136 8.29 13.93 -8.85
CA GLU A 136 9.14 13.34 -9.88
C GLU A 136 8.65 13.76 -11.27
N GLU A 137 9.54 13.77 -12.25
CA GLU A 137 9.18 14.11 -13.63
C GLU A 137 8.36 12.99 -14.28
N PRO A 138 7.25 13.31 -14.98
CA PRO A 138 6.48 12.31 -15.70
C PRO A 138 7.33 11.62 -16.78
N THR A 139 7.01 10.37 -17.07
CA THR A 139 7.69 9.62 -18.13
C THR A 139 6.93 9.69 -19.45
N HIS A 140 7.68 9.61 -20.55
CA HIS A 140 7.15 9.36 -21.89
C HIS A 140 7.27 7.89 -22.32
N ASN A 141 7.79 7.02 -21.45
CA ASN A 141 7.83 5.60 -21.76
C ASN A 141 6.39 5.07 -21.91
N THR A 142 6.17 4.19 -22.88
CA THR A 142 4.85 3.60 -23.15
C THR A 142 4.64 2.28 -22.42
N SER A 143 5.70 1.68 -21.86
CA SER A 143 5.68 0.35 -21.25
C SER A 143 5.81 0.42 -19.73
N LYS A 144 7.04 0.48 -19.22
CA LYS A 144 7.35 0.43 -17.78
C LYS A 144 8.49 1.35 -17.40
N VAL A 145 8.45 1.86 -16.18
CA VAL A 145 9.52 2.62 -15.54
C VAL A 145 10.08 1.81 -14.38
N ARG A 146 11.40 1.69 -14.32
CA ARG A 146 12.08 1.06 -13.20
C ARG A 146 12.13 2.03 -12.02
N ILE A 147 11.48 1.67 -10.93
CA ILE A 147 11.55 2.39 -9.66
C ILE A 147 12.42 1.64 -8.66
N ARG A 148 12.95 2.37 -7.67
CA ARG A 148 13.75 1.85 -6.57
C ARG A 148 13.12 2.28 -5.26
N ILE A 149 12.66 1.32 -4.48
CA ILE A 149 11.99 1.56 -3.20
C ILE A 149 12.96 1.18 -2.08
N PRO A 150 13.44 2.12 -1.25
CA PRO A 150 14.32 1.80 -0.13
C PRO A 150 13.73 0.72 0.78
N LEU A 151 14.56 -0.23 1.21
CA LEU A 151 14.14 -1.30 2.12
C LEU A 151 13.66 -0.78 3.49
N SER A 152 14.04 0.45 3.85
CA SER A 152 13.57 1.19 5.03
C SER A 152 12.13 1.68 4.90
N GLN A 153 11.59 1.87 3.69
CA GLN A 153 10.20 2.28 3.47
C GLN A 153 9.23 1.10 3.57
N ARG A 154 9.26 0.39 4.69
CA ARG A 154 8.31 -0.71 4.97
C ARG A 154 6.92 -0.16 5.21
N PHE A 155 5.91 -0.87 4.73
CA PHE A 155 4.51 -0.62 5.08
C PHE A 155 4.12 -1.53 6.24
N GLU A 156 4.30 -1.03 7.46
CA GLU A 156 4.13 -1.75 8.71
C GLU A 156 3.39 -0.87 9.76
N LEU A 157 3.21 -1.40 10.97
CA LEU A 157 2.30 -0.82 11.98
C LEU A 157 2.58 0.64 12.37
N ASN A 158 3.84 1.07 12.35
CA ASN A 158 4.18 2.46 12.68
C ASN A 158 4.23 3.36 11.46
N THR A 159 4.28 2.80 10.25
CA THR A 159 4.41 3.55 9.00
C THR A 159 3.27 4.53 8.82
N ILE A 160 2.02 4.07 8.98
CA ILE A 160 0.84 4.89 8.77
C ILE A 160 0.81 6.06 9.77
N ARG A 161 1.09 5.79 11.04
CA ARG A 161 1.19 6.84 12.08
C ARG A 161 2.22 7.90 11.74
N ASN A 162 3.41 7.47 11.31
CA ASN A 162 4.49 8.37 10.94
C ASN A 162 4.13 9.21 9.70
N MET A 163 3.46 8.62 8.71
CA MET A 163 2.97 9.35 7.54
C MET A 163 1.99 10.45 7.95
N PHE A 164 0.98 10.14 8.75
CA PHE A 164 0.02 11.14 9.22
C PHE A 164 0.66 12.20 10.11
N TYR A 165 1.61 11.82 10.97
CA TYR A 165 2.39 12.77 11.73
C TYR A 165 3.12 13.76 10.81
N ASN A 166 3.83 13.28 9.79
CA ASN A 166 4.53 14.13 8.82
C ASN A 166 3.57 15.06 8.08
N ILE A 167 2.45 14.55 7.58
CA ILE A 167 1.44 15.36 6.88
C ILE A 167 0.90 16.47 7.79
N ASN A 168 0.59 16.15 9.04
CA ASN A 168 0.08 17.11 10.02
C ASN A 168 1.12 18.18 10.40
N GLN A 169 2.43 17.90 10.23
CA GLN A 169 3.50 18.89 10.37
C GLN A 169 3.80 19.67 9.07
N GLY A 170 3.11 19.37 7.96
CA GLY A 170 3.39 19.96 6.64
C GLY A 170 4.62 19.37 5.94
N ASN A 171 5.16 18.25 6.42
CA ASN A 171 6.28 17.56 5.81
C ASN A 171 5.81 16.69 4.62
N ALA A 172 6.70 16.51 3.64
CA ALA A 172 6.48 15.53 2.58
C ALA A 172 6.57 14.09 3.12
N LEU A 173 5.90 13.18 2.41
CA LEU A 173 6.06 11.73 2.58
C LEU A 173 7.19 11.22 1.70
#